data_AF-A0A7H4LYQ2-F1
#
_entry.id   AF-A0A7H4LYQ2-F1
#
_cell.length_a   1.000
_cell.length_b   1.000
_cell.length_c   1.000
_cell.angle_alpha   90.00
_cell.angle_beta   90.00
_cell.angle_gamma   90.00
#
_symmetry.space_group_name_H-M   'P 1'
#
loop_
_entity.id
_entity.type
_entity.pdbx_description
1 polymer ?
#
loop_
_entity_poly.entity_id
_entity_poly.type
_entity_poly.pdbx_seq_one_letter_code
_entity_poly.pdbx_strand_id
1 'polypeptide(L)'
;MKSWDVIVIGSGAAGFAAAVTASCKGLSVLMLEKAPQFGGTSAISGGAVWIHDSDQARKMAVGGSPQAIETYLRTIIGEPHYRQDLVDAFIASGREALAFLEKEGAVKYSLRPLSPDYYPDEPGAVDVGRALEVVEFDGRELGAHFRDLRSPPPGMLLFGGMMVNRVDIQHFLDMRRSPRSFAHCGRLLLRFGRDRLRYPRGTRLAMGNALIARMATLAFRKGMQLRLNVNVLSLSERNGEVTGVEIEHEGQKQALEARCGVVLAAGGFAAGRLAERYRPQTREHYTMSPAANDGAALRLAAAVNAREGADLPSNFFWAPVSVLQHPDGTQERFPHLVTDRAKPGVIAVNQRAVRFVNESNSYHHFASAMQSRAENAPCFLICDALAMKRYGLGLARPAPVNNDALVKAGYLHKADTLPELAQRLGLDPQTLADTVARYNRDAAQGLDPAFTKGGNSYNRAMGDPATGQTPVTLR
;
A
#
# COMPACT_ATOMS: atom_id res chain seq x y z
N MET A 1 -17.85 31.58 -19.00
CA MET A 1 -16.87 30.56 -18.56
C MET A 1 -17.31 30.02 -17.20
N LYS A 2 -17.18 28.72 -16.91
CA LYS A 2 -17.49 28.21 -15.55
C LYS A 2 -16.24 28.37 -14.69
N SER A 3 -16.35 29.07 -13.56
CA SER A 3 -15.21 29.38 -12.69
C SER A 3 -15.37 28.79 -11.29
N TRP A 4 -14.25 28.41 -10.69
CA TRP A 4 -14.12 27.81 -9.37
C TRP A 4 -13.05 28.55 -8.58
N ASP A 5 -13.08 28.51 -7.25
CA ASP A 5 -11.96 29.05 -6.47
C ASP A 5 -10.74 28.15 -6.61
N VAL A 6 -10.94 26.85 -6.41
CA VAL A 6 -9.88 25.84 -6.47
C VAL A 6 -10.28 24.73 -7.42
N ILE A 7 -9.39 24.40 -8.37
CA ILE A 7 -9.50 23.18 -9.19
C ILE A 7 -8.49 22.16 -8.69
N VAL A 8 -8.95 20.97 -8.33
CA VAL A 8 -8.10 19.86 -7.88
C VAL A 8 -8.07 18.78 -8.95
N ILE A 9 -6.89 18.39 -9.42
CA ILE A 9 -6.72 17.34 -10.42
C ILE A 9 -6.25 16.07 -9.72
N GLY A 10 -7.11 15.04 -9.71
CA GLY A 10 -6.88 13.75 -9.08
C GLY A 10 -7.63 13.58 -7.76
N SER A 11 -8.23 12.41 -7.59
CA SER A 11 -9.09 12.08 -6.44
C SER A 11 -8.44 11.13 -5.43
N GLY A 12 -7.12 11.16 -5.31
CA GLY A 12 -6.38 10.44 -4.27
C GLY A 12 -6.50 11.11 -2.89
N ALA A 13 -5.77 10.60 -1.90
CA ALA A 13 -5.78 11.17 -0.54
C ALA A 13 -5.32 12.63 -0.51
N ALA A 14 -4.28 12.98 -1.28
CA ALA A 14 -3.80 14.36 -1.39
C ALA A 14 -4.86 15.29 -2.00
N GLY A 15 -5.51 14.86 -3.08
CA GLY A 15 -6.56 15.64 -3.75
C GLY A 15 -7.77 15.87 -2.83
N PHE A 16 -8.23 14.84 -2.14
CA PHE A 16 -9.32 14.99 -1.17
C PHE A 16 -8.93 15.80 0.06
N ALA A 17 -7.69 15.69 0.57
CA ALA A 17 -7.22 16.53 1.66
C ALA A 17 -7.23 18.02 1.26
N ALA A 18 -6.74 18.35 0.06
CA ALA A 18 -6.78 19.70 -0.49
C ALA A 18 -8.23 20.19 -0.68
N ALA A 19 -9.09 19.37 -1.30
CA ALA A 19 -10.48 19.72 -1.55
C ALA A 19 -11.27 19.94 -0.26
N VAL A 20 -11.15 19.05 0.73
CA VAL A 20 -11.78 19.21 2.05
C VAL A 20 -11.31 20.50 2.70
N THR A 21 -10.00 20.77 2.69
CA THR A 21 -9.43 21.97 3.32
C THR A 21 -9.99 23.24 2.69
N ALA A 22 -10.02 23.31 1.35
CA ALA A 22 -10.59 24.44 0.62
C ALA A 22 -12.10 24.59 0.88
N SER A 23 -12.87 23.49 0.82
CA SER A 23 -14.30 23.51 1.09
C SER A 23 -14.65 23.87 2.54
N CYS A 24 -13.86 23.45 3.52
CA CYS A 24 -14.04 23.86 4.92
C CYS A 24 -13.74 25.35 5.14
N LYS A 25 -12.93 25.98 4.27
CA LYS A 25 -12.69 27.42 4.23
C LYS A 25 -13.72 28.20 3.39
N GLY A 26 -14.78 27.53 2.91
CA GLY A 26 -15.86 28.16 2.15
C GLY A 26 -15.55 28.40 0.67
N LEU A 27 -14.45 27.85 0.15
CA LEU A 27 -14.10 27.97 -1.26
C LEU A 27 -14.91 26.98 -2.10
N SER A 28 -15.33 27.40 -3.29
CA SER A 28 -15.91 26.53 -4.30
C SER A 28 -14.82 25.66 -4.93
N VAL A 29 -15.03 24.33 -4.88
CA VAL A 29 -14.03 23.36 -5.33
C VAL A 29 -14.59 22.47 -6.44
N LEU A 30 -13.84 22.36 -7.54
CA LEU A 30 -14.04 21.34 -8.56
C LEU A 30 -12.89 20.34 -8.54
N MET A 31 -13.22 19.07 -8.34
CA MET A 31 -12.29 17.96 -8.49
C MET A 31 -12.49 17.27 -9.84
N LEU A 32 -11.38 17.03 -10.53
CA LEU A 32 -11.31 16.38 -11.83
C LEU A 32 -10.59 15.04 -11.71
N GLU A 33 -11.28 13.95 -12.04
CA GLU A 33 -10.73 12.60 -11.99
C GLU A 33 -10.75 11.97 -13.38
N LYS A 34 -9.59 11.42 -13.77
CA LYS A 34 -9.40 10.78 -15.08
C LYS A 34 -10.15 9.46 -15.21
N ALA A 35 -10.21 8.68 -14.14
CA ALA A 35 -10.86 7.38 -14.14
C ALA A 35 -12.40 7.49 -14.01
N PRO A 36 -13.14 6.40 -14.34
CA PRO A 36 -14.57 6.29 -14.05
C PRO A 36 -14.88 6.10 -12.56
N GLN A 37 -13.86 6.02 -11.71
CA GLN A 37 -13.99 5.81 -10.27
C GLN A 37 -12.98 6.67 -9.53
N PHE A 38 -13.41 7.27 -8.42
CA PHE A 38 -12.54 8.09 -7.57
C PHE A 38 -11.77 7.29 -6.53
N GLY A 39 -10.69 7.88 -6.00
CA GLY A 39 -9.88 7.34 -4.90
C GLY A 39 -8.47 6.91 -5.28
N GLY A 40 -8.20 6.66 -6.57
CA GLY A 40 -6.87 6.29 -7.08
C GLY A 40 -6.19 5.15 -6.31
N THR A 41 -4.86 5.20 -6.20
CA THR A 41 -4.08 4.25 -5.38
C THR A 41 -4.45 4.33 -3.90
N SER A 42 -4.89 5.50 -3.42
CA SER A 42 -5.23 5.69 -2.02
C SER A 42 -6.40 4.81 -1.59
N ALA A 43 -7.43 4.62 -2.44
CA ALA A 43 -8.59 3.76 -2.15
C ALA A 43 -8.28 2.26 -2.08
N ILE A 44 -7.16 1.82 -2.67
CA ILE A 44 -6.68 0.43 -2.62
C ILE A 44 -5.57 0.22 -1.58
N SER A 45 -5.11 1.28 -0.92
CA SER A 45 -4.02 1.22 0.05
C SER A 45 -4.47 0.69 1.41
N GLY A 46 -3.52 0.41 2.30
CA GLY A 46 -3.78 0.12 3.71
C GLY A 46 -4.36 1.30 4.50
N GLY A 47 -4.39 2.51 3.93
CA GLY A 47 -4.88 3.73 4.56
C GLY A 47 -4.01 4.27 5.69
N ALA A 48 -2.88 3.64 5.99
CA ALA A 48 -2.01 4.09 7.06
C ALA A 48 -1.32 5.41 6.72
N VAL A 49 -1.10 6.24 7.73
CA VAL A 49 -0.27 7.45 7.63
C VAL A 49 0.85 7.38 8.65
N TRP A 50 1.97 8.02 8.34
CA TRP A 50 3.14 8.10 9.19
C TRP A 50 3.32 9.56 9.60
N ILE A 51 2.91 9.90 10.83
CA ILE A 51 2.89 11.28 11.34
C ILE A 51 3.55 11.29 12.72
N HIS A 52 4.56 12.14 12.88
CA HIS A 52 5.18 12.36 14.18
C HIS A 52 4.28 13.19 15.08
N ASP A 53 4.34 12.89 16.38
CA ASP A 53 3.74 13.70 17.44
C ASP A 53 2.23 13.94 17.26
N SER A 54 1.53 12.94 16.70
CA SER A 54 0.08 12.99 16.56
C SER A 54 -0.61 13.04 17.92
N ASP A 55 -1.84 13.58 17.98
CA ASP A 55 -2.57 13.65 19.24
C ASP A 55 -2.83 12.26 19.86
N GLN A 56 -2.94 11.21 19.04
CA GLN A 56 -3.02 9.81 19.48
C GLN A 56 -1.71 9.33 20.12
N ALA A 57 -0.57 9.68 19.53
CA ALA A 57 0.75 9.33 20.06
C ALA A 57 1.03 10.05 21.39
N ARG A 58 0.68 11.34 21.48
CA ARG A 58 0.77 12.14 22.71
C ARG A 58 -0.06 11.57 23.85
N LYS A 59 -1.30 11.16 23.58
CA LYS A 59 -2.20 10.52 24.57
C LYS A 59 -1.60 9.24 25.17
N MET A 60 -0.79 8.53 24.38
CA MET A 60 -0.11 7.30 24.81
C MET A 60 1.33 7.55 25.28
N ALA A 61 1.81 8.80 25.25
CA ALA A 61 3.19 9.19 25.57
C ALA A 61 4.26 8.39 24.79
N VAL A 62 4.06 8.20 23.48
CA VAL A 62 4.96 7.48 22.56
C VAL A 62 5.31 8.32 21.32
N GLY A 63 6.29 7.89 20.51
CA GLY A 63 6.61 8.50 19.20
C GLY A 63 7.99 9.18 19.08
N GLY A 64 8.78 9.16 20.15
CA GLY A 64 10.11 9.77 20.21
C GLY A 64 10.08 11.30 20.26
N SER A 65 11.26 11.93 20.29
CA SER A 65 11.38 13.39 20.21
C SER A 65 11.37 13.89 18.75
N PRO A 66 11.15 15.20 18.51
CA PRO A 66 11.35 15.80 17.19
C PRO A 66 12.75 15.55 16.62
N GLN A 67 13.79 15.58 17.46
CA GLN A 67 15.15 15.28 17.05
C GLN A 67 15.30 13.81 16.61
N ALA A 68 14.53 12.89 17.19
CA ALA A 68 14.57 11.48 16.82
C ALA A 68 14.04 11.25 15.40
N ILE A 69 12.92 11.89 15.02
CA ILE A 69 12.42 11.77 13.64
C ILE A 69 13.39 12.42 12.64
N GLU A 70 13.96 13.57 12.99
CA GLU A 70 14.94 14.25 12.14
C GLU A 70 16.18 13.37 11.92
N THR A 71 16.74 12.82 13.00
CA THR A 71 17.88 11.90 12.95
C THR A 71 17.58 10.69 12.08
N TYR A 72 16.40 10.10 12.25
CA TYR A 72 15.96 8.95 11.47
C TYR A 72 15.85 9.29 9.98
N LEU A 73 15.13 10.37 9.62
CA LEU A 73 14.97 10.78 8.23
C LEU A 73 16.31 11.14 7.59
N ARG A 74 17.20 11.84 8.30
CA ARG A 74 18.55 12.17 7.82
C ARG A 74 19.38 10.92 7.55
N THR A 75 19.33 9.95 8.46
CA THR A 75 20.04 8.67 8.30
C THR A 75 19.55 7.89 7.10
N ILE A 76 18.23 7.75 6.94
CA ILE A 76 17.63 6.91 5.89
C ILE A 76 17.69 7.57 4.50
N ILE A 77 17.46 8.89 4.43
CA ILE A 77 17.50 9.64 3.16
C ILE A 77 18.95 9.83 2.70
N GLY A 78 19.88 9.98 3.66
CA GLY A 78 21.28 10.28 3.41
C GLY A 78 21.51 11.77 3.16
N GLU A 79 22.64 12.28 3.65
CA GLU A 79 22.99 13.70 3.61
C GLU A 79 22.90 14.35 2.20
N PRO A 80 23.31 13.70 1.09
CA PRO A 80 23.22 14.30 -0.25
C PRO A 80 21.79 14.60 -0.72
N HIS A 81 20.79 13.88 -0.22
CA HIS A 81 19.39 14.00 -0.63
C HIS A 81 18.50 14.60 0.45
N TYR A 82 19.07 14.89 1.63
CA TYR A 82 18.34 15.38 2.78
C TYR A 82 17.99 16.87 2.61
N ARG A 83 16.69 17.16 2.61
CA ARG A 83 16.16 18.52 2.47
C ARG A 83 15.53 18.97 3.79
N GLN A 84 16.31 19.70 4.58
CA GLN A 84 15.87 20.20 5.89
C GLN A 84 14.55 20.95 5.79
N ASP A 85 14.40 21.83 4.80
CA ASP A 85 13.19 22.64 4.60
C ASP A 85 11.92 21.78 4.38
N LEU A 86 12.04 20.68 3.65
CA LEU A 86 10.92 19.76 3.42
C LEU A 86 10.64 18.89 4.65
N VAL A 87 11.68 18.46 5.38
CA VAL A 87 11.52 17.66 6.59
C VAL A 87 10.90 18.49 7.72
N ASP A 88 11.36 19.72 7.91
CA ASP A 88 10.80 20.65 8.89
C ASP A 88 9.33 20.94 8.58
N ALA A 89 9.00 21.20 7.31
CA ALA A 89 7.61 21.38 6.87
C ALA A 89 6.77 20.12 7.11
N PHE A 90 7.31 18.93 6.82
CA PHE A 90 6.62 17.67 7.05
C PHE A 90 6.33 17.42 8.54
N ILE A 91 7.30 17.67 9.41
CA ILE A 91 7.18 17.50 10.87
C ILE A 91 6.18 18.51 11.43
N ALA A 92 6.33 19.80 11.09
CA ALA A 92 5.49 20.87 11.62
C ALA A 92 4.05 20.77 11.12
N SER A 93 3.86 20.65 9.80
CA SER A 93 2.53 20.66 9.19
C SER A 93 1.81 19.30 9.25
N GLY A 94 2.53 18.19 9.41
CA GLY A 94 1.92 16.86 9.43
C GLY A 94 0.90 16.68 10.57
N ARG A 95 1.26 17.11 11.77
CA ARG A 95 0.36 17.10 12.93
C ARG A 95 -0.80 18.07 12.75
N GLU A 96 -0.53 19.30 12.32
CA GLU A 96 -1.55 20.34 12.12
C GLU A 96 -2.60 19.87 11.10
N ALA A 97 -2.16 19.34 9.97
CA ALA A 97 -3.04 18.84 8.92
C ALA A 97 -3.91 17.68 9.42
N LEU A 98 -3.34 16.72 10.14
CA LEU A 98 -4.11 15.61 10.70
C LEU A 98 -5.14 16.10 11.73
N ALA A 99 -4.72 16.96 12.67
CA ALA A 99 -5.61 17.51 13.69
C ALA A 99 -6.77 18.31 13.09
N PHE A 100 -6.49 19.12 12.06
CA PHE A 100 -7.52 19.85 11.32
C PHE A 100 -8.50 18.89 10.63
N LEU A 101 -8.00 17.90 9.88
CA LEU A 101 -8.86 16.95 9.17
C LEU A 101 -9.68 16.07 10.13
N GLU A 102 -9.15 15.71 11.30
CA GLU A 102 -9.92 14.99 12.33
C GLU A 102 -10.97 15.88 12.98
N LYS A 103 -10.65 17.14 13.28
CA LYS A 103 -11.58 18.12 13.84
C LYS A 103 -12.78 18.35 12.92
N GLU A 104 -12.54 18.45 11.62
CA GLU A 104 -13.61 18.60 10.61
C GLU A 104 -14.37 17.29 10.34
N GLY A 105 -13.90 16.15 10.86
CA GLY A 105 -14.50 14.84 10.65
C GLY A 105 -14.16 14.19 9.29
N ALA A 106 -13.19 14.75 8.57
CA ALA A 106 -12.73 14.25 7.27
C ALA A 106 -11.97 12.92 7.38
N VAL A 107 -11.26 12.74 8.48
CA VAL A 107 -10.51 11.52 8.81
C VAL A 107 -10.77 11.12 10.25
N LYS A 108 -10.50 9.86 10.59
CA LYS A 108 -10.45 9.38 11.97
C LYS A 108 -9.40 8.29 12.06
N TYR A 109 -8.39 8.52 12.88
CA TYR A 109 -7.26 7.61 13.03
C TYR A 109 -7.12 7.07 14.45
N SER A 110 -6.63 5.84 14.53
CA SER A 110 -6.14 5.22 15.76
C SER A 110 -4.66 4.92 15.65
N LEU A 111 -3.93 5.05 16.76
CA LEU A 111 -2.53 4.66 16.80
C LEU A 111 -2.40 3.14 16.70
N ARG A 112 -1.46 2.67 15.88
CA ARG A 112 -1.13 1.24 15.84
C ARG A 112 -0.41 0.84 17.14
N PRO A 113 -0.85 -0.22 17.84
CA PRO A 113 -0.21 -0.64 19.08
C PRO A 113 1.27 -1.02 18.93
N LEU A 114 1.61 -1.67 17.81
CA LEU A 114 2.97 -2.03 17.44
C LEU A 114 3.11 -1.87 15.92
N SER A 115 4.00 -0.99 15.48
CA SER A 115 4.29 -0.77 14.06
C SER A 115 5.66 -0.13 13.91
N PRO A 116 6.74 -0.91 14.08
CA PRO A 116 8.09 -0.38 13.97
C PRO A 116 8.36 0.28 12.64
N ASP A 117 9.22 1.29 12.67
CA ASP A 117 9.81 1.86 11.48
C ASP A 117 10.54 0.77 10.67
N TYR A 118 10.68 0.99 9.35
CA TYR A 118 11.22 -0.02 8.44
C TYR A 118 12.70 -0.35 8.66
N TYR A 119 13.42 0.56 9.31
CA TYR A 119 14.81 0.40 9.72
C TYR A 119 14.90 0.61 11.24
N PRO A 120 14.40 -0.35 12.04
CA PRO A 120 14.19 -0.14 13.48
C PRO A 120 15.49 -0.04 14.29
N ASP A 121 16.60 -0.53 13.73
CA ASP A 121 17.91 -0.51 14.39
C ASP A 121 18.67 0.80 14.13
N GLU A 122 18.14 1.69 13.28
CA GLU A 122 18.79 2.96 12.92
C GLU A 122 18.49 4.06 13.95
N PRO A 123 19.43 5.02 14.14
CA PRO A 123 19.25 6.13 15.07
C PRO A 123 17.94 6.89 14.86
N GLY A 124 17.18 7.09 15.94
CA GLY A 124 15.93 7.83 15.92
C GLY A 124 14.70 7.04 15.44
N ALA A 125 14.85 5.76 15.10
CA ALA A 125 13.72 4.87 14.81
C ALA A 125 12.84 4.64 16.06
N VAL A 126 11.57 4.32 15.84
CA VAL A 126 10.64 3.96 16.93
C VAL A 126 9.82 2.71 16.58
N ASP A 127 9.45 1.96 17.61
CA ASP A 127 8.55 0.80 17.49
C ASP A 127 7.06 1.18 17.44
N VAL A 128 6.73 2.33 18.03
CA VAL A 128 5.36 2.81 18.24
C VAL A 128 5.34 4.34 18.19
N GLY A 129 4.22 4.92 17.73
CA GLY A 129 3.93 6.35 17.88
C GLY A 129 3.98 7.19 16.61
N ARG A 130 4.35 6.62 15.45
CA ARG A 130 4.33 7.32 14.15
C ARG A 130 3.29 6.78 13.18
N ALA A 131 3.02 5.49 13.20
CA ALA A 131 2.08 4.86 12.28
C ALA A 131 0.65 4.83 12.84
N LEU A 132 -0.27 5.44 12.10
CA LEU A 132 -1.70 5.51 12.39
C LEU A 132 -2.49 4.68 11.39
N GLU A 133 -3.61 4.11 11.82
CA GLU A 133 -4.54 3.38 10.96
C GLU A 133 -5.94 4.00 10.97
N VAL A 134 -6.60 3.95 9.81
CA VAL A 134 -7.91 4.57 9.62
C VAL A 134 -8.95 3.75 10.33
N VAL A 135 -9.78 4.44 11.12
CA VAL A 135 -10.96 3.84 11.72
C VAL A 135 -12.02 3.61 10.64
N GLU A 136 -12.62 2.43 10.69
CA GLU A 136 -13.69 1.98 9.78
C GLU A 136 -14.76 3.04 9.55
N PHE A 137 -15.33 3.00 8.35
CA PHE A 137 -16.34 3.94 7.91
C PHE A 137 -17.53 3.22 7.30
N ASP A 138 -18.73 3.79 7.46
CA ASP A 138 -19.92 3.28 6.83
C ASP A 138 -20.12 3.92 5.46
N GLY A 139 -19.82 3.15 4.41
CA GLY A 139 -19.94 3.59 3.03
C GLY A 139 -21.35 4.00 2.61
N ARG A 140 -22.39 3.66 3.40
CA ARG A 140 -23.76 4.16 3.17
C ARG A 140 -23.83 5.69 3.26
N GLU A 141 -22.96 6.32 4.03
CA GLU A 141 -22.90 7.77 4.19
C GLU A 141 -22.50 8.51 2.89
N LEU A 142 -21.86 7.83 1.94
CA LEU A 142 -21.56 8.38 0.61
C LEU A 142 -22.79 8.51 -0.30
N GLY A 143 -23.91 7.87 0.07
CA GLY A 143 -25.11 7.84 -0.75
C GLY A 143 -24.85 7.28 -2.16
N ALA A 144 -25.32 7.99 -3.18
CA ALA A 144 -25.21 7.57 -4.58
C ALA A 144 -23.76 7.41 -5.05
N HIS A 145 -22.82 8.17 -4.48
CA HIS A 145 -21.39 8.15 -4.84
C HIS A 145 -20.65 6.90 -4.36
N PHE A 146 -21.27 6.07 -3.52
CA PHE A 146 -20.66 4.80 -3.10
C PHE A 146 -20.31 3.90 -4.29
N ARG A 147 -21.11 3.95 -5.37
CA ARG A 147 -20.89 3.16 -6.58
C ARG A 147 -19.64 3.58 -7.36
N ASP A 148 -19.25 4.85 -7.24
CA ASP A 148 -18.14 5.45 -7.97
C ASP A 148 -16.83 5.41 -7.19
N LEU A 149 -16.88 5.01 -5.91
CA LEU A 149 -15.68 4.76 -5.12
C LEU A 149 -14.98 3.49 -5.63
N ARG A 150 -13.70 3.64 -6.02
CA ARG A 150 -12.88 2.52 -6.46
C ARG A 150 -12.89 1.39 -5.44
N SER A 151 -13.19 0.18 -5.92
CA SER A 151 -13.13 -1.02 -5.09
C SER A 151 -11.67 -1.47 -4.89
N PRO A 152 -11.32 -2.03 -3.72
CA PRO A 152 -10.08 -2.78 -3.55
C PRO A 152 -9.97 -3.93 -4.57
N PRO A 153 -8.76 -4.40 -4.90
CA PRO A 153 -8.54 -5.56 -5.75
C PRO A 153 -9.30 -6.80 -5.23
N PRO A 154 -9.85 -7.66 -6.11
CA PRO A 154 -10.59 -8.86 -5.70
C PRO A 154 -9.83 -9.77 -4.74
N GLY A 155 -8.52 -9.97 -4.96
CA GLY A 155 -7.66 -10.75 -4.06
C GLY A 155 -7.53 -10.21 -2.63
N MET A 156 -7.99 -8.99 -2.36
CA MET A 156 -8.02 -8.39 -1.01
C MET A 156 -9.41 -8.42 -0.36
N LEU A 157 -10.44 -8.93 -1.05
CA LEU A 157 -11.83 -8.96 -0.58
C LEU A 157 -12.26 -10.40 -0.29
N LEU A 158 -12.96 -10.61 0.82
CA LEU A 158 -13.62 -11.89 1.10
C LEU A 158 -14.99 -11.93 0.43
N PHE A 159 -15.43 -13.12 0.02
CA PHE A 159 -16.76 -13.36 -0.55
C PHE A 159 -17.15 -12.40 -1.70
N GLY A 160 -16.17 -12.00 -2.50
CA GLY A 160 -16.37 -11.14 -3.67
C GLY A 160 -16.78 -9.69 -3.36
N GLY A 161 -16.60 -9.19 -2.13
CA GLY A 161 -16.96 -7.80 -1.82
C GLY A 161 -16.92 -7.38 -0.35
N MET A 162 -16.52 -8.26 0.57
CA MET A 162 -16.45 -7.99 2.00
C MET A 162 -15.03 -7.54 2.38
N MET A 163 -14.92 -6.35 2.96
CA MET A 163 -13.67 -5.86 3.53
C MET A 163 -13.50 -6.35 4.97
N VAL A 164 -12.29 -6.81 5.28
CA VAL A 164 -11.89 -7.24 6.62
C VAL A 164 -10.61 -6.51 7.04
N ASN A 165 -10.51 -6.20 8.33
CA ASN A 165 -9.29 -5.66 8.92
C ASN A 165 -8.46 -6.79 9.58
N ARG A 166 -7.31 -6.45 10.17
CA ARG A 166 -6.43 -7.41 10.86
C ARG A 166 -7.13 -8.15 12.01
N VAL A 167 -7.97 -7.47 12.78
CA VAL A 167 -8.70 -8.04 13.93
C VAL A 167 -9.74 -9.05 13.45
N ASP A 168 -10.44 -8.73 12.36
CA ASP A 168 -11.43 -9.60 11.75
C ASP A 168 -10.80 -10.92 11.27
N ILE A 169 -9.61 -10.86 10.65
CA ILE A 169 -8.89 -12.05 10.19
C ILE A 169 -8.62 -13.00 11.36
N GLN A 170 -8.18 -12.48 12.51
CA GLN A 170 -7.94 -13.31 13.69
C GLN A 170 -9.24 -13.97 14.18
N HIS A 171 -10.35 -13.22 14.23
CA HIS A 171 -11.65 -13.80 14.58
C HIS A 171 -12.12 -14.88 13.60
N PHE A 172 -11.86 -14.74 12.30
CA PHE A 172 -12.17 -15.79 11.32
C PHE A 172 -11.35 -17.07 11.56
N LEU A 173 -10.07 -16.94 11.90
CA LEU A 173 -9.21 -18.08 12.24
C LEU A 173 -9.65 -18.79 13.52
N ASP A 174 -10.10 -18.02 14.52
CA ASP A 174 -10.54 -18.54 15.83
C ASP A 174 -12.04 -18.89 15.89
N MET A 175 -12.78 -18.73 14.79
CA MET A 175 -14.24 -18.86 14.74
C MET A 175 -14.74 -20.21 15.24
N ARG A 176 -14.00 -21.30 14.98
CA ARG A 176 -14.36 -22.66 15.43
C ARG A 176 -14.00 -22.95 16.88
N ARG A 177 -13.17 -22.10 17.51
CA ARG A 177 -12.60 -22.31 18.85
C ARG A 177 -13.17 -21.36 19.89
N SER A 178 -13.74 -20.23 19.48
CA SER A 178 -14.20 -19.17 20.37
C SER A 178 -15.64 -18.76 20.05
N PRO A 179 -16.59 -18.89 20.99
CA PRO A 179 -17.96 -18.39 20.83
C PRO A 179 -18.01 -16.87 20.57
N ARG A 180 -17.07 -16.10 21.13
CA ARG A 180 -16.96 -14.65 20.87
C ARG A 180 -16.58 -14.38 19.42
N SER A 181 -15.60 -15.12 18.90
CA SER A 181 -15.20 -15.03 17.49
C SER A 181 -16.32 -15.50 16.55
N PHE A 182 -17.06 -16.54 16.91
CA PHE A 182 -18.26 -16.98 16.19
C PHE A 182 -19.32 -15.88 16.11
N ALA A 183 -19.68 -15.26 17.23
CA ALA A 183 -20.64 -14.17 17.27
C ALA A 183 -20.16 -12.91 16.51
N HIS A 184 -18.85 -12.62 16.52
CA HIS A 184 -18.27 -11.52 15.72
C HIS A 184 -18.39 -11.79 14.22
N CYS A 185 -17.94 -12.96 13.76
CA CYS A 185 -18.01 -13.35 12.36
C CYS A 185 -19.47 -13.43 11.88
N GLY A 186 -20.38 -13.99 12.68
CA GLY A 186 -21.80 -14.05 12.36
C GLY A 186 -22.43 -12.67 12.15
N ARG A 187 -22.09 -11.68 13.00
CA ARG A 187 -22.54 -10.29 12.83
C ARG A 187 -21.99 -9.64 11.55
N LEU A 188 -20.72 -9.87 11.24
CA LEU A 188 -20.09 -9.37 10.01
C LEU A 188 -20.77 -9.96 8.77
N LEU A 189 -20.98 -11.28 8.74
CA LEU A 189 -21.62 -11.99 7.64
C LEU A 189 -23.09 -11.55 7.47
N LEU A 190 -23.83 -11.38 8.57
CA LEU A 190 -25.20 -10.87 8.53
C LEU A 190 -25.26 -9.46 7.95
N ARG A 191 -24.37 -8.56 8.41
CA ARG A 191 -24.28 -7.20 7.85
C ARG A 191 -23.97 -7.25 6.36
N PHE A 192 -22.96 -8.02 5.96
CA PHE A 192 -22.56 -8.17 4.56
C PHE A 192 -23.70 -8.71 3.69
N GLY A 193 -24.42 -9.73 4.17
CA GLY A 193 -25.59 -10.28 3.48
C GLY A 193 -26.68 -9.22 3.26
N ARG A 194 -26.96 -8.40 4.29
CA ARG A 194 -27.93 -7.29 4.17
C ARG A 194 -27.46 -6.20 3.21
N ASP A 195 -26.18 -5.87 3.23
CA ASP A 195 -25.59 -4.88 2.32
C ASP A 195 -25.72 -5.34 0.87
N ARG A 196 -25.44 -6.61 0.59
CA ARG A 196 -25.48 -7.18 -0.78
C ARG A 196 -26.87 -7.18 -1.41
N LEU A 197 -27.94 -7.06 -0.63
CA LEU A 197 -29.31 -6.90 -1.16
C LEU A 197 -29.52 -5.53 -1.84
N ARG A 198 -28.74 -4.51 -1.49
CA ARG A 198 -28.93 -3.13 -1.94
C ARG A 198 -27.71 -2.50 -2.60
N TYR A 199 -26.52 -3.01 -2.32
CA TYR A 199 -25.25 -2.43 -2.73
C TYR A 199 -24.41 -3.46 -3.50
N PRO A 200 -23.55 -2.99 -4.44
CA PRO A 200 -22.72 -3.88 -5.25
C PRO A 200 -21.69 -4.66 -4.42
N ARG A 201 -21.32 -4.15 -3.25
CA ARG A 201 -20.37 -4.75 -2.30
C ARG A 201 -20.72 -4.36 -0.86
N GLY A 202 -20.01 -4.93 0.11
CA GLY A 202 -20.22 -4.59 1.53
C GLY A 202 -19.96 -3.11 1.78
N THR A 203 -20.78 -2.48 2.63
CA THR A 203 -20.66 -1.03 2.92
C THR A 203 -19.80 -0.75 4.15
N ARG A 204 -19.36 -1.78 4.88
CA ARG A 204 -18.33 -1.62 5.91
C ARG A 204 -16.98 -1.40 5.24
N LEU A 205 -16.51 -0.16 5.23
CA LEU A 205 -15.24 0.21 4.62
C LEU A 205 -14.12 0.24 5.66
N ALA A 206 -12.94 -0.23 5.25
CA ALA A 206 -11.72 -0.21 6.04
C ALA A 206 -10.55 0.33 5.21
N MET A 207 -9.40 0.55 5.85
CA MET A 207 -8.14 0.90 5.17
C MET A 207 -8.28 2.15 4.28
N GLY A 208 -7.59 2.18 3.14
CA GLY A 208 -7.63 3.30 2.19
C GLY A 208 -9.01 3.60 1.62
N ASN A 209 -9.89 2.60 1.59
CA ASN A 209 -11.27 2.78 1.14
C ASN A 209 -12.09 3.60 2.15
N ALA A 210 -11.90 3.35 3.45
CA ALA A 210 -12.51 4.17 4.51
C ALA A 210 -11.95 5.60 4.51
N LEU A 211 -10.65 5.76 4.27
CA LEU A 211 -9.98 7.07 4.20
C LEU A 211 -10.62 7.95 3.13
N ILE A 212 -10.67 7.45 1.89
CA ILE A 212 -11.23 8.20 0.76
C ILE A 212 -12.73 8.43 0.96
N ALA A 213 -13.47 7.41 1.40
CA ALA A 213 -14.91 7.54 1.60
C ALA A 213 -15.26 8.62 2.63
N ARG A 214 -14.52 8.70 3.74
CA ARG A 214 -14.78 9.69 4.79
C ARG A 214 -14.49 11.12 4.31
N MET A 215 -13.34 11.34 3.67
CA MET A 215 -13.01 12.66 3.12
C MET A 215 -13.97 13.08 2.00
N ALA A 216 -14.29 12.17 1.09
CA ALA A 216 -15.25 12.44 0.01
C ALA A 216 -16.64 12.77 0.54
N THR A 217 -17.12 12.04 1.56
CA THR A 217 -18.40 12.32 2.21
C THR A 217 -18.47 13.75 2.74
N LEU A 218 -17.42 14.20 3.45
CA LEU A 218 -17.37 15.57 3.95
C LEU A 218 -17.27 16.59 2.82
N ALA A 219 -16.40 16.36 1.83
CA ALA A 219 -16.23 17.25 0.70
C ALA A 219 -17.55 17.46 -0.08
N PHE A 220 -18.30 16.38 -0.36
CA PHE A 220 -19.62 16.46 -0.99
C PHE A 220 -20.64 17.21 -0.13
N ARG A 221 -20.67 16.94 1.19
CA ARG A 221 -21.55 17.68 2.12
C ARG A 221 -21.25 19.18 2.14
N LYS A 222 -19.99 19.57 1.92
CA LYS A 222 -19.55 20.97 1.81
C LYS A 222 -19.71 21.56 0.40
N GLY A 223 -20.29 20.83 -0.55
CA GLY A 223 -20.62 21.33 -1.89
C GLY A 223 -19.51 21.19 -2.93
N MET A 224 -18.44 20.42 -2.66
CA MET A 224 -17.44 20.09 -3.68
C MET A 224 -18.10 19.37 -4.86
N GLN A 225 -17.79 19.78 -6.09
CA GLN A 225 -18.18 19.04 -7.29
C GLN A 225 -17.07 18.10 -7.75
N LEU A 226 -17.43 16.88 -8.11
CA LEU A 226 -16.52 15.90 -8.71
C LEU A 226 -16.97 15.59 -10.14
N ARG A 227 -16.03 15.59 -11.07
CA ARG A 227 -16.23 15.05 -12.43
C ARG A 227 -15.29 13.88 -12.67
N LEU A 228 -15.87 12.76 -13.06
CA LEU A 228 -15.16 11.54 -13.45
C LEU A 228 -14.96 11.51 -14.97
N ASN A 229 -14.07 10.66 -15.47
CA ASN A 229 -13.76 10.55 -16.90
C ASN A 229 -13.32 11.88 -17.54
N VAL A 230 -12.57 12.70 -16.79
CA VAL A 230 -12.04 13.97 -17.28
C VAL A 230 -10.56 13.84 -17.61
N ASN A 231 -10.20 14.12 -18.86
CA ASN A 231 -8.80 14.26 -19.25
C ASN A 231 -8.41 15.74 -19.20
N VAL A 232 -7.48 16.11 -18.32
CA VAL A 232 -6.92 17.47 -18.30
C VAL A 232 -5.82 17.55 -19.37
N LEU A 233 -6.00 18.46 -20.32
CA LEU A 233 -5.14 18.58 -21.49
C LEU A 233 -3.96 19.52 -21.24
N SER A 234 -4.21 20.68 -20.61
CA SER A 234 -3.23 21.73 -20.38
C SER A 234 -3.59 22.57 -19.15
N LEU A 235 -2.59 23.24 -18.59
CA LEU A 235 -2.80 24.33 -17.63
C LEU A 235 -2.96 25.63 -18.42
N SER A 236 -3.95 26.44 -18.06
CA SER A 236 -4.12 27.77 -18.66
C SER A 236 -3.26 28.77 -17.89
N GLU A 237 -2.40 29.49 -18.60
CA GLU A 237 -1.48 30.46 -18.02
C GLU A 237 -1.74 31.86 -18.59
N ARG A 238 -1.67 32.88 -17.73
CA ARG A 238 -1.71 34.29 -18.11
C ARG A 238 -0.67 35.05 -17.29
N ASN A 239 0.28 35.70 -17.98
CA ASN A 239 1.34 36.50 -17.35
C ASN A 239 2.16 35.76 -16.28
N GLY A 240 2.48 34.48 -16.49
CA GLY A 240 3.24 33.68 -15.51
C GLY A 240 2.39 33.03 -14.41
N GLU A 241 1.08 33.29 -14.38
CA GLU A 241 0.15 32.75 -13.38
C GLU A 241 -0.76 31.69 -13.99
N VAL A 242 -0.91 30.54 -13.32
CA VAL A 242 -1.87 29.50 -13.72
C VAL A 242 -3.28 29.92 -13.29
N THR A 243 -4.13 30.23 -14.26
CA THR A 243 -5.49 30.74 -14.04
C THR A 243 -6.59 29.70 -14.26
N GLY A 244 -6.24 28.46 -14.61
CA GLY A 244 -7.22 27.44 -14.93
C GLY A 244 -6.66 26.24 -15.68
N VAL A 245 -7.56 25.51 -16.32
CA VAL A 245 -7.25 24.27 -17.05
C VAL A 245 -8.10 24.14 -18.31
N GLU A 246 -7.54 23.50 -19.33
CA GLU A 246 -8.32 22.97 -20.44
C GLU A 246 -8.55 21.47 -20.22
N ILE A 247 -9.80 21.05 -20.39
CA ILE A 247 -10.21 19.65 -20.19
C ILE A 247 -10.89 19.09 -21.42
N GLU A 248 -10.91 17.78 -21.52
CA GLU A 248 -11.79 17.00 -22.37
C GLU A 248 -12.71 16.16 -21.48
N HIS A 249 -14.01 16.30 -21.69
CA HIS A 249 -15.05 15.57 -20.97
C HIS A 249 -16.17 15.23 -21.94
N GLU A 250 -16.56 13.95 -22.02
CA GLU A 250 -17.58 13.46 -22.95
C GLU A 250 -17.27 13.82 -24.43
N GLY A 251 -15.98 13.81 -24.79
CA GLY A 251 -15.51 14.16 -26.14
C GLY A 251 -15.52 15.66 -26.46
N GLN A 252 -15.87 16.52 -25.50
CA GLN A 252 -15.90 17.96 -25.67
C GLN A 252 -14.76 18.66 -24.92
N LYS A 253 -14.08 19.58 -25.59
CA LYS A 253 -13.08 20.45 -24.97
C LYS A 253 -13.76 21.61 -24.23
N GLN A 254 -13.33 21.88 -23.00
CA GLN A 254 -13.86 22.96 -22.16
C GLN A 254 -12.73 23.65 -21.41
N ALA A 255 -12.77 24.98 -21.36
CA ALA A 255 -11.90 25.78 -20.49
C ALA A 255 -12.59 26.06 -19.15
N LEU A 256 -11.85 25.87 -18.05
CA LEU A 256 -12.32 26.08 -16.68
C LEU A 256 -11.36 27.02 -15.96
N GLU A 257 -11.90 28.04 -15.31
CA GLU A 257 -11.10 29.02 -14.55
C GLU A 257 -10.97 28.63 -13.08
N ALA A 258 -9.79 28.85 -12.52
CA ALA A 258 -9.48 28.74 -11.10
C ALA A 258 -9.09 30.13 -10.57
N ARG A 259 -9.87 30.69 -9.65
CA ARG A 259 -9.67 32.04 -9.11
C ARG A 259 -8.53 32.12 -8.09
N CYS A 260 -8.27 31.03 -7.37
CA CYS A 260 -7.24 30.96 -6.34
C CYS A 260 -6.09 30.03 -6.73
N GLY A 261 -6.35 28.99 -7.52
CA GLY A 261 -5.30 28.14 -8.07
C GLY A 261 -5.71 26.72 -8.41
N VAL A 262 -4.75 25.99 -8.97
CA VAL A 262 -4.89 24.59 -9.40
C VAL A 262 -3.99 23.70 -8.54
N VAL A 263 -4.54 22.60 -8.00
CA VAL A 263 -3.79 21.61 -7.23
C VAL A 263 -3.59 20.35 -8.07
N LEU A 264 -2.34 20.03 -8.40
CA LEU A 264 -1.97 18.78 -9.07
C LEU A 264 -1.77 17.65 -8.05
N ALA A 265 -2.76 16.76 -7.97
CA ALA A 265 -2.77 15.58 -7.09
C ALA A 265 -3.07 14.28 -7.86
N ALA A 266 -2.63 14.20 -9.12
CA ALA A 266 -2.99 13.15 -10.09
C ALA A 266 -2.13 11.87 -10.01
N GLY A 267 -1.57 11.58 -8.83
CA GLY A 267 -0.71 10.41 -8.62
C GLY A 267 0.64 10.50 -9.32
N GLY A 268 1.34 9.35 -9.38
CA GLY A 268 2.66 9.23 -9.97
C GLY A 268 2.62 8.77 -11.43
N PHE A 269 3.74 8.20 -11.89
CA PHE A 269 3.95 7.77 -13.27
C PHE A 269 4.19 6.26 -13.44
N ALA A 270 4.01 5.47 -12.37
CA ALA A 270 4.39 4.05 -12.35
C ALA A 270 3.63 3.16 -13.36
N ALA A 271 2.49 3.60 -13.87
CA ALA A 271 1.73 2.91 -14.91
C ALA A 271 1.89 3.55 -16.31
N GLY A 272 2.61 4.68 -16.41
CA GLY A 272 2.86 5.38 -17.67
C GLY A 272 4.24 5.05 -18.26
N ARG A 273 4.46 5.52 -19.49
CA ARG A 273 5.74 5.34 -20.22
C ARG A 273 6.93 5.98 -19.51
N LEU A 274 6.70 7.05 -18.76
CA LEU A 274 7.76 7.73 -18.00
C LEU A 274 8.45 6.79 -16.98
N ALA A 275 7.77 5.73 -16.52
CA ALA A 275 8.38 4.75 -15.64
C ALA A 275 9.61 4.05 -16.25
N GLU A 276 9.66 3.87 -17.58
CA GLU A 276 10.79 3.21 -18.27
C GLU A 276 12.11 3.95 -18.06
N ARG A 277 12.08 5.29 -17.92
CA ARG A 277 13.27 6.12 -17.66
C ARG A 277 13.93 5.80 -16.32
N TYR A 278 13.14 5.40 -15.32
CA TYR A 278 13.58 5.26 -13.93
C TYR A 278 13.67 3.83 -13.43
N ARG A 279 13.10 2.86 -14.17
CA ARG A 279 13.15 1.44 -13.78
C ARG A 279 14.58 0.91 -13.94
N PRO A 280 15.11 0.17 -12.95
CA PRO A 280 16.37 -0.53 -13.14
C PRO A 280 16.27 -1.52 -14.31
N GLN A 281 17.39 -1.75 -14.99
CA GLN A 281 17.51 -2.70 -16.12
C GLN A 281 17.53 -4.17 -15.65
N THR A 282 16.57 -4.56 -14.81
CA THR A 282 16.28 -5.96 -14.46
C THR A 282 15.19 -6.52 -15.38
N ARG A 283 14.98 -7.85 -15.36
CA ARG A 283 14.13 -8.57 -16.33
C ARG A 283 12.74 -7.93 -16.55
N GLU A 284 11.91 -7.84 -15.51
CA GLU A 284 10.52 -7.38 -15.64
C GLU A 284 10.05 -6.66 -14.37
N HIS A 285 9.24 -5.61 -14.54
CA HIS A 285 8.67 -4.81 -13.45
C HIS A 285 7.15 -4.78 -13.55
N TYR A 286 6.48 -5.07 -12.44
CA TYR A 286 5.02 -4.98 -12.35
C TYR A 286 4.59 -3.78 -11.51
N THR A 287 3.48 -3.16 -11.91
CA THR A 287 2.89 -2.05 -11.16
C THR A 287 1.55 -2.45 -10.56
N MET A 288 1.35 -2.10 -9.30
CA MET A 288 0.04 -2.13 -8.63
C MET A 288 -0.70 -0.78 -8.76
N SER A 289 -0.04 0.22 -9.37
CA SER A 289 -0.64 1.52 -9.58
C SER A 289 -1.77 1.42 -10.63
N PRO A 290 -2.93 2.05 -10.41
CA PRO A 290 -3.95 2.15 -11.43
C PRO A 290 -3.40 2.75 -12.73
N ALA A 291 -3.92 2.30 -13.88
CA ALA A 291 -3.49 2.76 -15.20
C ALA A 291 -3.61 4.28 -15.40
N ALA A 292 -4.52 4.94 -14.67
CA ALA A 292 -4.70 6.38 -14.70
C ALA A 292 -3.50 7.17 -14.13
N ASN A 293 -2.62 6.54 -13.34
CA ASN A 293 -1.40 7.16 -12.81
C ASN A 293 -0.26 7.04 -13.84
N ASP A 294 -0.42 7.77 -14.94
CA ASP A 294 0.42 7.70 -16.13
C ASP A 294 1.47 8.82 -16.20
N GLY A 295 1.60 9.63 -15.14
CA GLY A 295 2.48 10.79 -15.10
C GLY A 295 1.87 12.07 -15.67
N ALA A 296 0.55 12.14 -15.84
CA ALA A 296 -0.14 13.36 -16.30
C ALA A 296 0.24 14.63 -15.52
N ALA A 297 0.35 14.56 -14.19
CA ALA A 297 0.74 15.73 -13.38
C ALA A 297 2.12 16.28 -13.77
N LEU A 298 3.11 15.40 -13.99
CA LEU A 298 4.45 15.81 -14.41
C LEU A 298 4.44 16.43 -15.80
N ARG A 299 3.66 15.86 -16.75
CA ARG A 299 3.51 16.43 -18.09
C ARG A 299 2.84 17.81 -18.07
N LEU A 300 1.80 17.98 -17.27
CA LEU A 300 1.09 19.26 -17.11
C LEU A 300 2.02 20.32 -16.47
N ALA A 301 2.78 19.93 -15.45
CA ALA A 301 3.72 20.83 -14.78
C ALA A 301 4.91 21.20 -15.69
N ALA A 302 5.45 20.25 -16.46
CA ALA A 302 6.53 20.52 -17.42
C ALA A 302 6.12 21.53 -18.50
N ALA A 303 4.84 21.53 -18.92
CA ALA A 303 4.32 22.47 -19.91
C ALA A 303 4.34 23.94 -19.44
N VAL A 304 4.40 24.18 -18.12
CA VAL A 304 4.55 25.51 -17.51
C VAL A 304 5.96 25.71 -16.92
N ASN A 305 6.94 24.98 -17.45
CA ASN A 305 8.36 25.05 -17.05
C ASN A 305 8.63 24.74 -15.57
N ALA A 306 7.78 23.94 -14.92
CA ALA A 306 8.04 23.49 -13.56
C ALA A 306 9.29 22.61 -13.51
N ARG A 307 10.04 22.70 -12.41
CA ARG A 307 11.21 21.84 -12.17
C ARG A 307 10.78 20.47 -11.64
N GLU A 308 11.34 19.43 -12.22
CA GLU A 308 11.28 18.08 -11.66
C GLU A 308 12.34 17.92 -10.55
N GLY A 309 12.08 17.04 -9.57
CA GLY A 309 13.10 16.64 -8.62
C GLY A 309 14.20 15.82 -9.31
N ALA A 310 15.46 16.20 -9.14
CA ALA A 310 16.60 15.46 -9.67
C ALA A 310 17.22 14.53 -8.62
N ASP A 311 17.94 13.50 -9.08
CA ASP A 311 18.84 12.67 -8.28
C ASP A 311 18.19 12.03 -7.02
N LEU A 312 16.98 11.51 -7.14
CA LEU A 312 16.32 10.82 -6.02
C LEU A 312 16.89 9.41 -5.83
N PRO A 313 17.13 8.95 -4.57
CA PRO A 313 17.67 7.63 -4.28
C PRO A 313 16.71 6.50 -4.67
N SER A 314 15.41 6.77 -4.73
CA SER A 314 14.40 5.87 -5.30
C SER A 314 13.24 6.65 -5.89
N ASN A 315 12.82 6.26 -7.10
CA ASN A 315 11.72 6.87 -7.84
C ASN A 315 10.39 6.12 -7.69
N PHE A 316 10.38 5.00 -6.96
CA PHE A 316 9.21 4.15 -6.79
C PHE A 316 9.08 3.60 -5.36
N PHE A 317 7.86 3.27 -4.98
CA PHE A 317 7.58 2.41 -3.84
C PHE A 317 7.63 0.94 -4.29
N TRP A 318 8.80 0.33 -4.10
CA TRP A 318 9.03 -1.07 -4.49
C TRP A 318 8.43 -2.08 -3.54
N ALA A 319 7.95 -3.20 -4.08
CA ALA A 319 7.58 -4.40 -3.35
C ALA A 319 7.83 -5.63 -4.24
N PRO A 320 8.10 -6.81 -3.65
CA PRO A 320 8.09 -8.06 -4.40
C PRO A 320 6.66 -8.34 -4.90
N VAL A 321 6.52 -8.78 -6.15
CA VAL A 321 5.23 -9.08 -6.78
C VAL A 321 5.31 -10.45 -7.45
N SER A 322 4.30 -11.28 -7.21
CA SER A 322 4.05 -12.50 -7.99
C SER A 322 2.85 -12.29 -8.91
N VAL A 323 2.81 -13.04 -10.01
CA VAL A 323 1.81 -12.89 -11.06
C VAL A 323 1.19 -14.26 -11.37
N LEU A 324 -0.14 -14.32 -11.32
CA LEU A 324 -0.93 -15.42 -11.84
C LEU A 324 -1.44 -15.04 -13.23
N GLN A 325 -1.17 -15.88 -14.23
CA GLN A 325 -1.77 -15.78 -15.55
C GLN A 325 -3.08 -16.58 -15.55
N HIS A 326 -4.18 -15.92 -15.87
CA HIS A 326 -5.48 -16.57 -16.02
C HIS A 326 -5.63 -17.18 -17.42
N PRO A 327 -6.47 -18.22 -17.60
CA PRO A 327 -6.70 -18.82 -18.92
C PRO A 327 -7.27 -17.86 -19.98
N ASP A 328 -7.92 -16.77 -19.55
CA ASP A 328 -8.43 -15.71 -20.41
C ASP A 328 -7.38 -14.67 -20.84
N GLY A 329 -6.11 -14.87 -20.43
CA GLY A 329 -4.99 -13.98 -20.73
C GLY A 329 -4.85 -12.80 -19.76
N THR A 330 -5.74 -12.66 -18.77
CA THR A 330 -5.62 -11.61 -17.76
C THR A 330 -4.57 -11.95 -16.71
N GLN A 331 -3.98 -10.91 -16.11
CA GLN A 331 -2.96 -11.04 -15.07
C GLN A 331 -3.52 -10.63 -13.71
N GLU A 332 -3.40 -11.50 -12.73
CA GLU A 332 -3.61 -11.16 -11.32
C GLU A 332 -2.27 -11.00 -10.61
N ARG A 333 -2.07 -9.82 -10.01
CA ARG A 333 -0.81 -9.43 -9.36
C ARG A 333 -1.00 -9.43 -7.85
N PHE A 334 -0.08 -10.08 -7.14
CA PHE A 334 -0.09 -10.10 -5.69
C PHE A 334 1.18 -9.42 -5.14
N PRO A 335 1.03 -8.27 -4.45
CA PRO A 335 2.16 -7.61 -3.81
C PRO A 335 2.43 -8.21 -2.42
N HIS A 336 3.65 -8.70 -2.21
CA HIS A 336 4.11 -9.35 -0.99
C HIS A 336 4.48 -8.31 0.10
N LEU A 337 3.47 -7.59 0.60
CA LEU A 337 3.66 -6.48 1.53
C LEU A 337 3.80 -6.91 2.99
N VAL A 338 2.91 -7.78 3.46
CA VAL A 338 2.73 -8.04 4.90
C VAL A 338 2.57 -9.52 5.26
N THR A 339 1.90 -10.32 4.43
CA THR A 339 1.23 -11.53 4.94
C THR A 339 2.03 -12.82 4.87
N ASP A 340 3.12 -12.90 4.09
CA ASP A 340 3.74 -14.18 3.76
C ASP A 340 5.26 -14.24 3.95
N ARG A 341 6.06 -13.43 3.27
CA ARG A 341 7.53 -13.55 3.23
C ARG A 341 8.20 -13.54 4.61
N ALA A 342 7.64 -12.76 5.54
CA ALA A 342 8.20 -12.58 6.88
C ALA A 342 7.83 -13.73 7.84
N LYS A 343 6.94 -14.64 7.43
CA LYS A 343 6.41 -15.69 8.29
C LYS A 343 7.46 -16.77 8.59
N PRO A 344 7.34 -17.43 9.76
CA PRO A 344 8.14 -18.62 10.04
C PRO A 344 7.97 -19.66 8.94
N GLY A 345 9.07 -20.28 8.54
CA GLY A 345 9.05 -21.35 7.55
C GLY A 345 9.01 -20.87 6.11
N VAL A 346 9.45 -19.64 5.83
CA VAL A 346 9.55 -19.10 4.47
C VAL A 346 10.95 -18.55 4.24
N ILE A 347 11.62 -18.97 3.16
CA ILE A 347 12.87 -18.37 2.69
C ILE A 347 12.74 -17.91 1.24
N ALA A 348 13.61 -16.99 0.81
CA ALA A 348 13.69 -16.55 -0.56
C ALA A 348 15.01 -17.01 -1.17
N VAL A 349 14.95 -17.68 -2.33
CA VAL A 349 16.13 -18.09 -3.09
C VAL A 349 16.16 -17.40 -4.45
N ASN A 350 17.34 -17.02 -4.89
CA ASN A 350 17.56 -16.42 -6.20
C ASN A 350 17.68 -17.49 -7.31
N GLN A 351 18.00 -17.08 -8.55
CA GLN A 351 18.16 -18.00 -9.69
C GLN A 351 19.35 -18.97 -9.54
N ARG A 352 20.23 -18.76 -8.55
CA ARG A 352 21.32 -19.68 -8.18
C ARG A 352 20.95 -20.59 -7.01
N ALA A 353 19.68 -20.65 -6.63
CA ALA A 353 19.16 -21.45 -5.51
C ALA A 353 19.74 -21.09 -4.12
N VAL A 354 20.30 -19.89 -3.96
CA VAL A 354 20.85 -19.41 -2.67
C VAL A 354 20.01 -18.27 -2.11
N ARG A 355 19.97 -18.15 -0.78
CA ARG A 355 19.37 -16.98 -0.10
C ARG A 355 20.19 -15.73 -0.38
N PHE A 356 19.52 -14.58 -0.45
CA PHE A 356 20.14 -13.30 -0.79
C PHE A 356 19.65 -12.12 0.07
N VAL A 357 18.65 -12.33 0.92
CA VAL A 357 18.04 -11.27 1.73
C VAL A 357 17.39 -11.85 2.99
N ASN A 358 17.27 -11.01 4.02
CA ASN A 358 16.37 -11.26 5.14
C ASN A 358 14.91 -11.10 4.70
N GLU A 359 14.17 -12.21 4.65
CA GLU A 359 12.79 -12.25 4.15
C GLU A 359 11.80 -11.50 5.04
N SER A 360 12.20 -11.11 6.26
CA SER A 360 11.40 -10.37 7.23
C SER A 360 11.66 -8.85 7.23
N ASN A 361 12.60 -8.34 6.43
CA ASN A 361 12.85 -6.88 6.28
C ASN A 361 11.66 -6.13 5.66
N SER A 362 11.69 -4.82 5.48
CA SER A 362 10.57 -4.13 4.80
C SER A 362 10.41 -4.62 3.34
N TYR A 363 9.20 -4.52 2.79
CA TYR A 363 8.96 -4.95 1.39
C TYR A 363 9.79 -4.12 0.40
N HIS A 364 10.10 -2.87 0.76
CA HIS A 364 10.97 -1.99 0.00
C HIS A 364 12.42 -2.49 0.03
N HIS A 365 12.95 -2.84 1.20
CA HIS A 365 14.29 -3.39 1.34
C HIS A 365 14.41 -4.74 0.62
N PHE A 366 13.42 -5.63 0.75
CA PHE A 366 13.40 -6.88 0.00
C PHE A 366 13.49 -6.64 -1.52
N ALA A 367 12.68 -5.73 -2.04
CA ALA A 367 12.70 -5.42 -3.47
C ALA A 367 13.99 -4.72 -3.90
N SER A 368 14.62 -3.91 -3.04
CA SER A 368 15.96 -3.36 -3.30
C SER A 368 17.01 -4.47 -3.43
N ALA A 369 16.98 -5.47 -2.54
CA ALA A 369 17.85 -6.65 -2.64
C ALA A 369 17.61 -7.45 -3.93
N MET A 370 16.35 -7.60 -4.37
CA MET A 370 16.04 -8.20 -5.67
C MET A 370 16.65 -7.43 -6.84
N GLN A 371 16.70 -6.10 -6.75
CA GLN A 371 17.21 -5.24 -7.82
C GLN A 371 18.75 -5.10 -7.79
N SER A 372 19.39 -5.43 -6.67
CA SER A 372 20.84 -5.30 -6.49
C SER A 372 21.67 -6.21 -7.42
N ARG A 373 21.10 -7.33 -7.89
CA ARG A 373 21.74 -8.27 -8.82
C ARG A 373 20.71 -8.89 -9.74
N ALA A 374 21.03 -9.06 -11.02
CA ALA A 374 20.13 -9.66 -12.01
C ALA A 374 19.65 -11.07 -11.62
N GLU A 375 20.51 -11.87 -10.98
CA GLU A 375 20.17 -13.22 -10.51
C GLU A 375 19.12 -13.24 -9.39
N ASN A 376 18.91 -12.13 -8.67
CA ASN A 376 17.93 -12.03 -7.58
C ASN A 376 16.50 -11.75 -8.07
N ALA A 377 16.28 -11.49 -9.36
CA ALA A 377 14.96 -11.22 -9.94
C ALA A 377 14.78 -11.93 -11.31
N PRO A 378 13.84 -12.90 -11.44
CA PRO A 378 12.90 -13.35 -10.41
C PRO A 378 13.59 -14.17 -9.30
N CYS A 379 12.92 -14.29 -8.16
CA CYS A 379 13.30 -15.16 -7.05
C CYS A 379 12.12 -16.06 -6.67
N PHE A 380 12.37 -17.11 -5.88
CA PHE A 380 11.34 -18.02 -5.40
C PHE A 380 11.21 -17.93 -3.89
N LEU A 381 9.98 -17.81 -3.40
CA LEU A 381 9.67 -18.06 -1.99
C LEU A 381 9.45 -19.56 -1.79
N ILE A 382 10.18 -20.15 -0.85
CA ILE A 382 10.16 -21.59 -0.55
C ILE A 382 9.63 -21.77 0.87
N CYS A 383 8.64 -22.65 1.03
CA CYS A 383 8.09 -23.04 2.32
C CYS A 383 7.72 -24.53 2.36
N ASP A 384 7.66 -25.09 3.56
CA ASP A 384 7.17 -26.45 3.79
C ASP A 384 5.63 -26.50 3.83
N ALA A 385 5.08 -27.72 3.87
CA ALA A 385 3.63 -27.93 3.88
C ALA A 385 2.94 -27.42 5.16
N LEU A 386 3.66 -27.34 6.30
CA LEU A 386 3.12 -26.82 7.56
C LEU A 386 3.02 -25.30 7.51
N ALA A 387 4.07 -24.62 7.07
CA ALA A 387 4.09 -23.18 6.84
C ALA A 387 3.01 -22.77 5.83
N MET A 388 2.91 -23.50 4.71
CA MET A 388 1.87 -23.28 3.70
C MET A 388 0.46 -23.42 4.27
N LYS A 389 0.19 -24.49 5.05
CA LYS A 389 -1.12 -24.71 5.69
C LYS A 389 -1.43 -23.64 6.75
N ARG A 390 -0.42 -23.11 7.43
CA ARG A 390 -0.62 -22.15 8.53
C ARG A 390 -0.76 -20.72 8.05
N TYR A 391 0.04 -20.31 7.08
CA TYR A 391 0.18 -18.90 6.69
C TYR A 391 -0.25 -18.62 5.24
N GLY A 392 -0.28 -19.64 4.37
CA GLY A 392 -0.41 -19.42 2.93
C GLY A 392 0.86 -18.81 2.32
N LEU A 393 0.81 -18.50 1.03
CA LEU A 393 1.92 -17.90 0.29
C LEU A 393 1.37 -17.19 -0.95
N GLY A 394 1.54 -15.87 -1.04
CA GLY A 394 0.99 -15.08 -2.13
C GLY A 394 -0.55 -15.13 -2.20
N LEU A 395 -1.08 -15.49 -3.36
CA LEU A 395 -2.52 -15.72 -3.58
C LEU A 395 -3.05 -16.94 -2.81
N ALA A 396 -2.18 -17.83 -2.37
CA ALA A 396 -2.58 -19.05 -1.68
C ALA A 396 -2.98 -18.77 -0.23
N ARG A 397 -4.09 -19.39 0.19
CA ARG A 397 -4.67 -19.16 1.52
C ARG A 397 -4.31 -20.28 2.50
N PRO A 398 -4.24 -19.98 3.82
CA PRO A 398 -4.11 -21.00 4.86
C PRO A 398 -5.21 -22.06 4.79
N ALA A 399 -4.96 -23.19 5.45
CA ALA A 399 -5.94 -24.23 5.67
C ALA A 399 -7.22 -23.65 6.32
N PRO A 400 -8.41 -24.15 5.94
CA PRO A 400 -8.67 -25.35 5.15
C PRO A 400 -8.84 -25.11 3.64
N VAL A 401 -8.42 -23.95 3.10
CA VAL A 401 -8.63 -23.63 1.68
C VAL A 401 -7.79 -24.56 0.79
N ASN A 402 -8.42 -25.15 -0.24
CA ASN A 402 -7.71 -25.92 -1.26
C ASN A 402 -7.05 -24.96 -2.27
N ASN A 403 -5.73 -25.08 -2.46
CA ASN A 403 -4.93 -24.27 -3.37
C ASN A 403 -4.50 -25.03 -4.65
N ASP A 404 -5.04 -26.21 -4.94
CA ASP A 404 -4.68 -27.04 -6.11
C ASP A 404 -4.88 -26.30 -7.44
N ALA A 405 -5.87 -25.39 -7.52
CA ALA A 405 -6.08 -24.55 -8.70
C ALA A 405 -4.86 -23.65 -8.99
N LEU A 406 -4.19 -23.13 -7.96
CA LEU A 406 -2.97 -22.33 -8.10
C LEU A 406 -1.76 -23.18 -8.52
N VAL A 407 -1.73 -24.45 -8.11
CA VAL A 407 -0.71 -25.41 -8.57
C VAL A 407 -0.91 -25.74 -10.04
N LYS A 408 -2.16 -26.05 -10.44
CA LYS A 408 -2.52 -26.32 -11.84
C LYS A 408 -2.25 -25.13 -12.76
N ALA A 409 -2.44 -23.91 -12.26
CA ALA A 409 -2.16 -22.68 -13.00
C ALA A 409 -0.66 -22.31 -13.06
N GLY A 410 0.23 -23.09 -12.44
CA GLY A 410 1.67 -22.82 -12.43
C GLY A 410 2.09 -21.64 -11.55
N TYR A 411 1.19 -21.12 -10.71
CA TYR A 411 1.53 -20.07 -9.73
C TYR A 411 2.24 -20.65 -8.50
N LEU A 412 1.86 -21.87 -8.09
CA LEU A 412 2.55 -22.64 -7.05
C LEU A 412 3.22 -23.86 -7.65
N HIS A 413 4.44 -24.14 -7.19
CA HIS A 413 5.14 -25.38 -7.49
C HIS A 413 5.23 -26.21 -6.20
N LYS A 414 4.88 -27.49 -6.30
CA LYS A 414 4.93 -28.45 -5.21
C LYS A 414 5.69 -29.69 -5.67
N ALA A 415 6.49 -30.27 -4.79
CA ALA A 415 7.10 -31.59 -4.96
C ALA A 415 7.26 -32.27 -3.59
N ASP A 416 7.54 -33.58 -3.59
CA ASP A 416 7.72 -34.33 -2.34
C ASP A 416 9.17 -34.24 -1.82
N THR A 417 10.11 -33.85 -2.67
CA THR A 417 11.53 -33.66 -2.32
C THR A 417 12.08 -32.34 -2.84
N LEU A 418 13.12 -31.80 -2.19
CA LEU A 418 13.81 -30.57 -2.62
C LEU A 418 14.46 -30.71 -4.01
N PRO A 419 15.11 -31.84 -4.37
CA PRO A 419 15.64 -32.02 -5.72
C PRO A 419 14.57 -31.96 -6.81
N GLU A 420 13.41 -32.57 -6.59
CA GLU A 420 12.28 -32.48 -7.53
C GLU A 420 11.71 -31.05 -7.62
N LEU A 421 11.62 -30.35 -6.48
CA LEU A 421 11.19 -28.95 -6.46
C LEU A 421 12.16 -28.08 -7.26
N ALA A 422 13.47 -28.24 -7.04
CA ALA A 422 14.50 -27.51 -7.77
C ALA A 422 14.38 -27.72 -9.29
N GLN A 423 14.22 -28.96 -9.74
CA GLN A 423 14.03 -29.28 -11.15
C GLN A 423 12.79 -28.56 -11.74
N ARG A 424 11.66 -28.56 -11.01
CA ARG A 424 10.44 -27.85 -11.45
C ARG A 424 10.60 -26.33 -11.53
N LEU A 425 11.48 -25.76 -10.71
CA LEU A 425 11.79 -24.33 -10.67
C LEU A 425 12.94 -23.94 -11.63
N GLY A 426 13.60 -24.91 -12.27
CA GLY A 426 14.79 -24.66 -13.09
C GLY A 426 16.03 -24.27 -12.27
N LEU A 427 16.12 -24.74 -11.02
CA LEU A 427 17.21 -24.48 -10.08
C LEU A 427 18.13 -25.69 -9.94
N ASP A 428 19.36 -25.47 -9.47
CA ASP A 428 20.29 -26.55 -9.14
C ASP A 428 19.82 -27.36 -7.91
N PRO A 429 19.56 -28.68 -8.05
CA PRO A 429 19.03 -29.51 -6.97
C PRO A 429 19.90 -29.57 -5.72
N GLN A 430 21.22 -29.69 -5.91
CA GLN A 430 22.16 -29.82 -4.79
C GLN A 430 22.27 -28.50 -4.02
N THR A 431 22.39 -27.39 -4.73
CA THR A 431 22.51 -26.05 -4.13
C THR A 431 21.25 -25.67 -3.35
N LEU A 432 20.05 -26.02 -3.85
CA LEU A 432 18.82 -25.80 -3.11
C LEU A 432 18.77 -26.63 -1.82
N ALA A 433 19.11 -27.92 -1.92
CA ALA A 433 19.15 -28.80 -0.76
C ALA A 433 20.13 -28.30 0.31
N ASP A 434 21.33 -27.88 -0.08
CA ASP A 434 22.35 -27.36 0.82
C ASP A 434 21.92 -26.02 1.45
N THR A 435 21.23 -25.16 0.69
CA THR A 435 20.69 -23.90 1.20
C THR A 435 19.64 -24.13 2.27
N VAL A 436 18.68 -25.03 2.02
CA VAL A 436 17.64 -25.37 3.00
C VAL A 436 18.23 -26.08 4.21
N ALA A 437 19.14 -27.04 4.02
CA ALA A 437 19.78 -27.75 5.13
C ALA A 437 20.57 -26.80 6.04
N ARG A 438 21.30 -25.85 5.46
CA ARG A 438 22.04 -24.83 6.21
C ARG A 438 21.11 -23.94 7.01
N TYR A 439 20.04 -23.45 6.38
CA TYR A 439 19.04 -22.64 7.07
C TYR A 439 18.38 -23.40 8.21
N ASN A 440 17.95 -24.65 7.99
CA ASN A 440 17.26 -25.45 9.01
C ASN A 440 18.15 -25.75 10.22
N ARG A 441 19.45 -25.98 10.01
CA ARG A 441 20.41 -26.18 11.10
C ARG A 441 20.49 -24.95 12.01
N ASP A 442 20.59 -23.77 11.42
CA ASP A 442 20.72 -22.52 12.18
C ASP A 442 19.35 -22.13 12.81
N ALA A 443 18.27 -22.36 12.08
CA ALA A 443 16.89 -22.17 12.51
C ALA A 443 16.50 -23.03 13.72
N ALA A 444 17.04 -24.24 13.84
CA ALA A 444 16.83 -25.11 15.00
C ALA A 444 17.32 -24.47 16.31
N GLN A 445 18.26 -23.52 16.22
CA GLN A 445 18.77 -22.73 17.34
C GLN A 445 18.05 -21.38 17.49
N GLY A 446 17.08 -21.08 16.62
CA GLY A 446 16.36 -19.81 16.58
C GLY A 446 17.18 -18.65 15.99
N LEU A 447 18.24 -18.95 15.23
CA LEU A 447 19.19 -17.97 14.68
C LEU A 447 19.24 -18.02 13.15
N ASP A 448 19.49 -16.88 12.52
CA ASP A 448 19.85 -16.77 11.10
C ASP A 448 21.14 -15.95 10.98
N PRO A 449 22.32 -16.56 11.10
CA PRO A 449 23.58 -15.83 11.05
C PRO A 449 23.86 -15.23 9.67
N ALA A 450 23.21 -15.73 8.61
CA ALA A 450 23.45 -15.26 7.25
C ALA A 450 22.78 -13.91 6.97
N PHE A 451 21.55 -13.70 7.46
CA PHE A 451 20.76 -12.49 7.16
C PHE A 451 20.02 -11.90 8.37
N THR A 452 20.26 -12.39 9.58
CA THR A 452 19.68 -11.90 10.84
C THR A 452 18.15 -11.86 10.83
N LYS A 453 17.48 -12.79 10.13
CA LYS A 453 16.02 -12.93 10.13
C LYS A 453 15.47 -13.04 11.55
N GLY A 454 14.54 -12.14 11.91
CA GLY A 454 13.99 -12.08 13.26
C GLY A 454 14.81 -11.24 14.25
N GLY A 455 15.93 -10.66 13.81
CA GLY A 455 16.88 -9.95 14.66
C GLY A 455 16.33 -8.65 15.28
N ASN A 456 15.39 -7.97 14.59
CA ASN A 456 14.87 -6.68 15.04
C ASN A 456 13.35 -6.66 15.26
N SER A 457 12.87 -5.55 15.82
CA SER A 457 11.46 -5.37 16.19
C SER A 457 10.51 -5.48 15.00
N TYR A 458 10.88 -4.91 13.84
CA TYR A 458 10.11 -5.02 12.60
C TYR A 458 9.97 -6.48 12.15
N ASN A 459 11.08 -7.21 12.09
CA ASN A 459 11.08 -8.63 11.69
C ASN A 459 10.16 -9.47 12.60
N ARG A 460 10.25 -9.26 13.92
CA ARG A 460 9.42 -9.97 14.91
C ARG A 460 7.94 -9.61 14.79
N ALA A 461 7.62 -8.32 14.60
CA ALA A 461 6.25 -7.86 14.40
C ALA A 461 5.60 -8.45 13.14
N MET A 462 6.38 -8.64 12.07
CA MET A 462 5.91 -9.17 10.79
C MET A 462 5.84 -10.70 10.72
N GLY A 463 6.61 -11.41 11.56
CA GLY A 463 6.60 -12.86 11.68
C GLY A 463 5.33 -13.41 12.33
N ASP A 464 5.48 -14.11 13.45
CA ASP A 464 4.33 -14.61 14.24
C ASP A 464 4.64 -14.45 15.74
N PRO A 465 4.28 -13.30 16.35
CA PRO A 465 4.55 -13.03 17.77
C PRO A 465 3.94 -14.07 18.72
N ALA A 466 2.84 -14.72 18.31
CA ALA A 466 2.11 -15.68 19.14
C ALA A 466 2.81 -17.03 19.27
N THR A 467 3.79 -17.34 18.41
CA THR A 467 4.54 -18.60 18.49
C THR A 467 5.60 -18.60 19.58
N GLY A 468 5.98 -17.44 20.12
CA GLY A 468 7.14 -17.30 21.02
C GLY A 468 8.47 -17.74 20.37
N GLN A 469 8.46 -18.11 19.09
CA GLN A 469 9.62 -18.57 18.34
C GLN A 469 10.10 -17.45 17.43
N THR A 470 11.41 -17.33 17.28
CA THR A 470 12.03 -16.46 16.26
C THR A 470 11.49 -16.87 14.88
N PRO A 471 11.24 -15.94 13.93
CA PRO A 471 10.68 -16.23 12.59
C PRO A 471 11.50 -17.16 11.67
N VAL A 472 12.43 -17.94 12.23
CA VAL A 472 13.50 -18.61 11.52
C VAL A 472 13.18 -20.08 11.22
N THR A 473 12.15 -20.70 11.79
CA THR A 473 11.96 -22.15 11.64
C THR A 473 11.29 -22.57 10.32
N LEU A 474 12.02 -23.25 9.42
CA LEU A 474 11.50 -24.15 8.36
C LEU A 474 11.54 -25.59 8.91
N ARG A 475 10.48 -26.38 8.75
CA ARG A 475 10.39 -27.76 9.28
C ARG A 475 10.31 -28.82 8.20
#